data_AF-A0A967JV48-F1
#
_entry.id   AF-A0A967JV48-F1
#
_cell.length_a   1.000
_cell.length_b   1.000
_cell.length_c   1.000
_cell.angle_alpha   90.00
_cell.angle_beta   90.00
_cell.angle_gamma   90.00
#
_symmetry.space_group_name_H-M   'P 1'
#
loop_
_entity.id
_entity.type
_entity.pdbx_description
1 polymer ?
#
loop_
_entity_poly.entity_id
_entity_poly.type
_entity_poly.pdbx_seq_one_letter_code
_entity_poly.pdbx_strand_id
1 'polypeptide(L)' 'KLGTLREHLQACGRDRAEFGLEAWLRADTADPHRWSADADGWRRLGADIVLLYPTYRIPDLDDQIETLRRFREIAGD' A
#
# COMPACT_ATOMS: atom_id res chain seq x y z
N LYS A 1 -12.53 -11.91 6.36
CA LYS A 1 -11.36 -11.42 7.12
C LYS A 1 -11.54 -9.96 7.56
N LEU A 2 -11.83 -9.01 6.65
CA LEU A 2 -12.16 -7.63 7.04
C LEU A 2 -13.36 -7.50 7.98
N GLY A 3 -14.43 -8.27 7.75
CA GLY A 3 -15.58 -8.31 8.66
C GLY A 3 -15.17 -8.68 10.09
N THR A 4 -14.41 -9.78 10.22
CA THR A 4 -13.86 -10.25 11.50
C THR A 4 -13.00 -9.18 12.19
N LEU A 5 -12.14 -8.47 11.44
CA LEU A 5 -11.35 -7.37 12.00
C LEU A 5 -12.27 -6.26 12.56
N ARG A 6 -13.30 -5.87 11.80
CA ARG A 6 -14.24 -4.81 12.21
C ARG A 6 -15.03 -5.20 13.46
N GLU A 7 -15.46 -6.46 13.55
CA GLU A 7 -16.12 -7.01 14.73
C GLU A 7 -15.22 -6.93 15.96
N HIS A 8 -13.94 -7.29 15.83
CA HIS A 8 -12.98 -7.18 16.93
C HIS A 8 -12.72 -5.73 17.35
N LEU A 9 -12.57 -4.81 16.39
CA LEU A 9 -12.40 -3.38 16.71
C LEU A 9 -13.61 -2.85 17.49
N GLN A 10 -14.82 -3.17 17.05
CA GLN A 10 -16.05 -2.80 17.74
C GLN A 10 -16.11 -3.39 19.16
N ALA A 11 -15.77 -4.68 19.32
CA ALA A 11 -15.75 -5.33 20.63
C ALA A 11 -14.74 -4.69 21.61
N CYS A 12 -13.66 -4.13 21.08
CA CYS A 12 -12.67 -3.38 21.86
C CYS A 12 -13.00 -1.88 22.03
N GLY A 13 -14.17 -1.43 21.57
CA GLY A 13 -14.58 -0.01 21.65
C GLY A 13 -13.73 0.93 20.79
N ARG A 14 -13.08 0.41 19.73
CA ARG A 14 -12.25 1.20 18.80
C ARG A 14 -13.06 1.63 17.60
N ASP A 15 -12.94 2.90 17.21
CA ASP A 15 -13.50 3.37 15.95
C ASP A 15 -12.66 2.85 14.78
N ARG A 16 -13.35 2.37 13.73
CA ARG A 16 -12.71 2.02 12.47
C ARG A 16 -12.10 3.26 11.80
N ALA A 17 -12.72 4.43 11.91
CA ALA A 17 -12.20 5.66 11.31
C ALA A 17 -10.83 6.06 11.88
N GLU A 18 -10.52 5.60 13.09
CA GLU A 18 -9.23 5.81 13.76
C GLU A 18 -8.25 4.64 13.56
N PHE A 19 -8.65 3.60 12.84
CA PHE A 19 -7.85 2.40 12.60
C PHE A 19 -7.56 2.23 11.10
N GLY A 20 -6.28 2.38 10.73
CA GLY A 20 -5.80 2.20 9.36
C GLY A 20 -5.19 0.81 9.12
N LEU A 21 -5.39 0.27 7.92
CA LEU A 21 -4.68 -0.89 7.39
C LEU A 21 -3.57 -0.44 6.44
N GLU A 22 -2.35 -0.88 6.72
CA GLU A 22 -1.19 -0.64 5.88
C GLU A 22 -0.82 -1.91 5.11
N ALA A 23 -0.64 -1.78 3.80
CA ALA A 23 -0.19 -2.84 2.92
C ALA A 23 1.20 -2.54 2.36
N TRP A 24 2.06 -3.55 2.36
CA TRP A 24 3.42 -3.46 1.82
C TRP A 24 3.48 -4.17 0.48
N LEU A 25 3.58 -3.41 -0.59
CA LEU A 25 3.68 -3.90 -1.96
C LEU A 25 5.13 -4.23 -2.26
N ARG A 26 5.48 -5.51 -2.10
CA ARG A 26 6.81 -6.01 -2.45
C ARG A 26 6.93 -6.12 -3.98
N ALA A 27 7.81 -5.33 -4.57
CA ALA A 27 8.04 -5.30 -6.01
C ALA A 27 9.45 -5.79 -6.36
N ASP A 28 9.54 -6.82 -7.21
CA ASP A 28 10.80 -7.37 -7.72
C ASP A 28 11.24 -6.73 -9.05
N THR A 29 10.41 -5.85 -9.61
CA THR A 29 10.59 -5.22 -10.91
C THR A 29 10.07 -3.78 -10.90
N ALA A 30 10.67 -2.94 -11.75
CA ALA A 30 10.26 -1.55 -11.98
C ALA A 30 9.10 -1.46 -12.98
N ASP A 31 7.94 -2.00 -12.62
CA ASP A 31 6.73 -2.02 -13.47
C ASP A 31 5.60 -1.17 -12.86
N PRO A 32 5.41 0.08 -13.34
CA PRO A 32 4.34 0.96 -12.88
C PRO A 32 2.92 0.39 -13.07
N HIS A 33 2.66 -0.35 -14.14
CA HIS A 33 1.33 -0.90 -14.39
C HIS A 33 0.98 -1.95 -13.34
N ARG A 34 1.96 -2.80 -13.01
CA ARG A 34 1.81 -3.81 -11.96
C ARG A 34 1.65 -3.16 -10.59
N TRP A 35 2.41 -2.13 -10.28
CA TRP A 35 2.29 -1.39 -9.01
C TRP A 35 0.89 -0.80 -8.82
N SER A 36 0.35 -0.14 -9.85
CA SER A 36 -1.00 0.44 -9.82
C SER A 36 -2.06 -0.64 -9.59
N ALA A 37 -2.01 -1.73 -10.35
CA ALA A 37 -2.95 -2.84 -10.22
C ALA A 37 -2.90 -3.51 -8.83
N ASP A 38 -1.70 -3.72 -8.29
CA ASP A 38 -1.49 -4.31 -6.97
C ASP A 38 -1.97 -3.36 -5.85
N ALA A 39 -1.69 -2.05 -5.96
CA ALA A 39 -2.17 -1.04 -5.02
C ALA A 39 -3.71 -0.98 -4.98
N ASP A 40 -4.36 -1.00 -6.14
CA ASP A 40 -5.83 -1.07 -6.22
C ASP A 40 -6.38 -2.37 -5.64
N GLY A 41 -5.67 -3.48 -5.81
CA GLY A 41 -5.98 -4.74 -5.15
C GLY A 41 -6.05 -4.59 -3.63
N TRP A 42 -5.02 -3.97 -3.04
CA TRP A 42 -4.96 -3.72 -1.60
C TRP A 42 -6.05 -2.76 -1.11
N ARG A 43 -6.35 -1.69 -1.87
CA ARG A 43 -7.45 -0.77 -1.53
C ARG A 43 -8.80 -1.46 -1.51
N ARG A 44 -9.09 -2.30 -2.50
CA ARG A 44 -10.34 -3.11 -2.52
C ARG A 44 -10.43 -4.04 -1.31
N LEU A 45 -9.28 -4.47 -0.78
CA LEU A 45 -9.16 -5.23 0.46
C LEU A 45 -9.12 -4.36 1.71
N GLY A 46 -9.38 -3.06 1.62
CA GLY A 46 -9.54 -2.15 2.74
C GLY A 46 -8.24 -1.58 3.30
N ALA A 47 -7.12 -1.66 2.58
CA ALA A 47 -5.92 -0.92 2.95
C ALA A 47 -6.14 0.59 2.78
N ASP A 48 -5.81 1.35 3.81
CA ASP A 48 -5.86 2.81 3.82
C ASP A 48 -4.54 3.41 3.33
N ILE A 49 -3.45 2.67 3.56
CA ILE A 49 -2.10 3.05 3.13
C ILE A 49 -1.51 1.87 2.33
N VAL A 50 -0.96 2.18 1.16
CA VAL A 50 -0.17 1.21 0.38
C VAL A 50 1.23 1.79 0.20
N LEU A 51 2.23 1.04 0.66
CA LEU A 51 3.64 1.40 0.56
C LEU A 51 4.33 0.54 -0.50
N LEU A 52 5.10 1.14 -1.41
CA LEU A 52 5.98 0.40 -2.30
C LEU A 52 7.25 -0.03 -1.55
N TYR A 53 7.52 -1.34 -1.56
CA TYR A 53 8.74 -1.95 -1.06
C TYR A 53 9.52 -2.56 -2.23
N PRO A 54 10.38 -1.77 -2.92
CA PRO A 54 11.16 -2.28 -4.03
C PRO A 54 12.29 -3.19 -3.52
N THR A 55 12.39 -4.38 -4.11
CA THR A 55 13.47 -5.35 -3.83
C THR A 55 14.39 -5.58 -5.02
N TYR A 56 14.19 -4.83 -6.11
CA TYR A 56 15.14 -4.72 -7.21
C TYR A 56 16.20 -3.66 -6.91
N ARG A 57 17.31 -3.72 -7.66
CA ARG A 57 18.42 -2.78 -7.49
C ARG A 57 18.02 -1.39 -7.99
N ILE A 58 18.18 -0.40 -7.12
CA ILE A 58 18.11 1.03 -7.43
C ILE A 58 19.49 1.60 -7.06
N PRO A 59 20.27 2.11 -8.03
CA PRO A 59 21.70 2.38 -7.81
C PRO A 59 21.99 3.59 -6.92
N ASP A 60 21.13 4.60 -6.93
CA ASP A 60 21.36 5.91 -6.30
C ASP A 60 20.12 6.41 -5.55
N LEU A 61 20.35 7.36 -4.63
CA LEU A 61 19.28 7.95 -3.80
C LEU A 61 18.24 8.69 -4.64
N ASP A 62 18.67 9.44 -5.66
CA ASP A 62 17.77 10.20 -6.51
C ASP A 62 16.80 9.28 -7.26
N ASP A 63 17.30 8.16 -7.79
CA ASP A 63 16.48 7.14 -8.43
C ASP A 63 15.47 6.51 -7.45
N GLN A 64 15.85 6.34 -6.18
CA GLN A 64 14.93 5.85 -5.15
C GLN A 64 13.83 6.87 -4.84
N ILE A 65 14.17 8.16 -4.77
CA ILE A 65 13.20 9.24 -4.58
C ILE A 65 12.24 9.31 -5.77
N GLU A 66 12.76 9.28 -6.99
CA GLU A 66 11.95 9.31 -8.22
C GLU A 66 11.04 8.08 -8.33
N THR A 67 11.53 6.90 -7.95
CA THR A 67 10.71 5.67 -7.86
C THR A 67 9.52 5.86 -6.93
N LEU A 68 9.73 6.40 -5.73
CA LEU A 68 8.66 6.63 -4.75
C LEU A 68 7.70 7.75 -5.18
N ARG A 69 8.21 8.81 -5.83
CA ARG A 69 7.38 9.86 -6.43
C ARG A 69 6.48 9.27 -7.51
N ARG A 70 7.05 8.48 -8.41
CA ARG A 70 6.29 7.83 -9.49
C ARG A 70 5.24 6.88 -8.96
N PHE A 71 5.59 6.09 -7.94
CA PHE A 71 4.61 5.21 -7.28
C PHE A 71 3.45 6.01 -6.69
N ARG A 72 3.73 7.12 -5.99
CA ARG A 72 2.69 7.99 -5.45
C ARG A 72 1.75 8.53 -6.54
N GLU A 73 2.26 8.89 -7.71
CA GLU A 73 1.45 9.40 -8.83
C GLU A 73 0.50 8.34 -9.41
N ILE A 74 0.98 7.10 -9.58
CA ILE A 74 0.20 6.04 -10.25
C ILE A 74 -0.65 5.23 -9.30
N ALA A 75 -0.28 5.22 -8.02
CA ALA A 75 -1.06 4.58 -6.98
C ALA A 75 -2.04 5.59 -6.39
N GLY A 76 -1.69 6.87 -6.22
CA GLY A 76 -2.52 7.85 -5.52
C GLY A 76 -3.73 8.33 -6.31
N ASP A 77 -4.85 7.64 -6.16
CA ASP A 77 -6.22 8.16 -6.29
C ASP A 77 -7.00 7.82 -5.01
#